data_AF-A0A942E054-F1
#
_entry.id   AF-A0A942E054-F1
#
_cell.length_a   1.000
_cell.length_b   1.000
_cell.length_c   1.000
_cell.angle_alpha   90.00
_cell.angle_beta   90.00
_cell.angle_gamma   90.00
#
_symmetry.space_group_name_H-M   'P 1'
#
loop_
_entity.id
_entity.type
_entity.pdbx_description
1 polymer ?
#
loop_
_entity_poly.entity_id
_entity_poly.type
_entity_poly.pdbx_seq_one_letter_code
_entity_poly.pdbx_strand_id
1 'polypeptide(L)'
;MAITIRNKTTEDLIRQIGRRTGEEPGAVIERLVKAEAGRDRIDEVPEEKVRRRMAVFEELDRKYPYRGPKLSWEEIKAEMDSIFEDELNQR
;
A
#
# COMPACT_ATOMS: atom_id res chain seq x y z
N MET A 1 -11.48 -28.65 -13.06
CA MET A 1 -10.24 -29.04 -13.76
C MET A 1 -9.09 -28.81 -12.79
N ALA A 2 -8.25 -29.82 -12.54
CA ALA A 2 -7.14 -29.69 -11.59
C ALA A 2 -5.93 -29.03 -12.27
N ILE A 3 -5.35 -28.02 -11.63
CA ILE A 3 -4.08 -27.42 -12.03
C ILE A 3 -2.99 -28.13 -11.23
N THR A 4 -2.00 -28.71 -11.90
CA THR A 4 -0.90 -29.42 -11.25
C THR A 4 0.36 -28.56 -11.25
N ILE A 5 0.92 -28.30 -10.07
CA ILE A 5 2.23 -27.65 -9.93
C ILE A 5 3.30 -28.72 -10.10
N ARG A 6 4.17 -28.58 -11.11
CA ARG A 6 5.23 -29.57 -11.43
C ARG A 6 6.56 -29.27 -10.75
N ASN A 7 6.67 -28.12 -10.07
CA ASN A 7 7.88 -27.71 -9.37
C ASN A 7 7.81 -28.15 -7.91
N LYS A 8 8.71 -29.04 -7.50
CA LYS A 8 8.77 -29.59 -6.15
C LYS A 8 9.04 -28.54 -5.08
N THR A 9 9.92 -27.58 -5.34
CA THR A 9 10.20 -26.48 -4.42
C THR A 9 8.97 -25.62 -4.16
N THR A 10 8.19 -25.33 -5.21
CA THR A 10 6.93 -24.59 -5.07
C THR A 10 5.90 -25.39 -4.25
N GLU A 11 5.79 -26.69 -4.49
CA GLU A 11 4.90 -27.56 -3.72
C GLU A 11 5.28 -27.58 -2.23
N ASP A 12 6.57 -27.72 -1.92
CA ASP A 12 7.08 -27.75 -0.55
C ASP A 12 6.79 -26.43 0.19
N LEU A 13 6.93 -25.29 -0.49
CA LEU A 13 6.59 -23.97 0.06
C LEU A 13 5.09 -23.86 0.35
N ILE A 14 4.22 -24.30 -0.57
CA ILE A 14 2.77 -24.27 -0.36
C ILE A 14 2.38 -25.15 0.84
N ARG A 15 2.98 -26.34 0.95
CA ARG A 15 2.77 -27.24 2.10
C ARG A 15 3.28 -26.62 3.40
N GLN A 16 4.40 -25.91 3.37
CA GLN A 16 4.93 -25.21 4.54
C GLN A 16 3.99 -24.09 5.01
N ILE A 17 3.44 -23.32 4.07
CA ILE A 17 2.45 -22.28 4.37
C ILE A 17 1.21 -22.94 4.99
N GLY A 18 0.69 -24.00 4.36
CA GLY A 18 -0.47 -24.73 4.86
C GLY A 18 -0.29 -25.28 6.28
N ARG A 19 0.88 -25.87 6.60
CA ARG A 19 1.20 -26.31 7.96
C ARG A 19 1.21 -25.17 8.98
N ARG A 20 1.65 -23.97 8.58
CA ARG A 20 1.70 -22.79 9.46
C ARG A 20 0.32 -22.17 9.67
N THR A 21 -0.55 -22.21 8.66
CA THR A 21 -1.88 -21.57 8.68
C THR A 21 -3.02 -22.54 9.01
N GLY A 22 -2.75 -23.85 9.07
CA GLY A 22 -3.77 -24.88 9.21
C GLY A 22 -4.60 -25.08 7.94
N GLU A 23 -4.11 -24.64 6.78
CA GLU A 23 -4.81 -24.67 5.50
C GLU A 23 -4.31 -25.85 4.63
N GLU A 24 -5.23 -26.47 3.88
CA GLU A 24 -4.87 -27.41 2.82
C GLU A 24 -4.19 -26.69 1.64
N PRO A 25 -3.30 -27.34 0.88
CA PRO A 25 -2.58 -26.71 -0.24
C PRO A 25 -3.48 -25.98 -1.24
N GLY A 26 -4.66 -26.53 -1.55
CA GLY A 26 -5.64 -25.89 -2.42
C GLY A 26 -6.20 -24.59 -1.85
N ALA A 27 -6.49 -24.56 -0.55
CA ALA A 27 -7.00 -23.37 0.15
C ALA A 27 -5.93 -22.27 0.21
N VAL A 28 -4.66 -22.64 0.40
CA VAL A 28 -3.52 -21.70 0.33
C VAL A 28 -3.47 -21.03 -1.03
N ILE A 29 -3.51 -21.82 -2.11
CA ILE A 29 -3.48 -21.29 -3.49
C ILE A 29 -4.70 -20.41 -3.74
N GLU A 30 -5.90 -20.85 -3.39
CA GLU A 30 -7.13 -20.08 -3.59
C GLU A 30 -7.07 -18.73 -2.87
N ARG A 31 -6.62 -18.69 -1.61
CA ARG A 31 -6.46 -17.45 -0.86
C ARG A 31 -5.45 -16.50 -1.51
N LEU A 32 -4.30 -17.01 -1.94
CA LEU A 32 -3.26 -16.21 -2.58
C LEU A 32 -3.72 -15.70 -3.95
N VAL A 33 -4.35 -16.54 -4.76
CA VAL A 33 -4.89 -16.14 -6.06
C VAL A 33 -6.02 -15.14 -5.90
N LYS A 34 -6.91 -15.28 -4.91
CA LYS A 34 -7.95 -14.27 -4.62
C LYS A 34 -7.36 -12.95 -4.15
N ALA A 35 -6.31 -12.99 -3.31
CA ALA A 35 -5.60 -11.80 -2.89
C ALA A 35 -4.93 -11.10 -4.09
N GLU A 36 -4.33 -11.85 -5.00
CA GLU A 36 -3.65 -11.31 -6.19
C GLU A 36 -4.65 -10.82 -7.25
N ALA A 37 -5.69 -11.60 -7.55
CA ALA A 37 -6.78 -11.16 -8.44
C ALA A 37 -7.56 -9.96 -7.87
N GLY A 38 -7.53 -9.78 -6.54
CA GLY A 38 -8.02 -8.59 -5.87
C GLY A 38 -7.07 -7.40 -5.94
N ARG A 39 -5.76 -7.62 -6.16
CA ARG A 39 -4.71 -6.60 -6.30
C ARG A 39 -4.60 -6.02 -7.70
N ASP A 40 -5.14 -6.69 -8.72
CA ASP A 40 -5.32 -6.10 -10.07
C ASP A 40 -6.27 -4.89 -10.07
N ARG A 41 -6.96 -4.64 -8.94
CA ARG A 41 -7.51 -3.33 -8.61
C ARG A 41 -6.48 -2.59 -7.76
N ILE A 42 -5.49 -2.01 -8.42
CA ILE A 42 -4.87 -0.79 -7.89
C ILE A 42 -6.03 0.14 -7.58
N ASP A 43 -6.19 0.46 -6.29
CA ASP A 43 -7.35 1.10 -5.70
C ASP A 43 -7.82 2.31 -6.52
N GLU A 44 -8.83 2.11 -7.38
CA GLU A 44 -9.70 3.21 -7.78
C GLU A 44 -10.40 3.67 -6.51
N VAL A 45 -9.80 4.65 -5.84
CA VAL A 45 -10.44 5.35 -4.74
C VAL A 45 -11.76 5.84 -5.30
N PRO A 46 -12.92 5.39 -4.76
CA PRO A 46 -14.21 5.80 -5.28
C PRO A 46 -14.26 7.32 -5.37
N GLU A 47 -14.70 7.88 -6.49
CA GLU A 47 -14.71 9.33 -6.73
C GLU A 47 -15.36 10.09 -5.58
N GLU A 48 -16.37 9.49 -4.94
CA GLU A 48 -17.04 10.04 -3.77
C GLU A 48 -16.10 10.21 -2.56
N LYS A 49 -15.21 9.25 -2.30
CA LYS A 49 -14.20 9.36 -1.24
C LYS A 49 -13.17 10.44 -1.56
N VAL A 50 -12.76 10.56 -2.82
CA VAL A 50 -11.87 11.65 -3.27
C VAL A 50 -12.55 12.99 -3.04
N ARG A 51 -13.81 13.14 -3.48
CA ARG A 51 -14.60 14.36 -3.34
C ARG A 51 -14.78 14.78 -1.88
N ARG A 52 -15.10 13.82 -0.99
CA ARG A 52 -15.21 14.09 0.46
C ARG A 52 -13.88 14.54 1.06
N ARG A 53 -12.76 13.91 0.69
CA ARG A 53 -11.43 14.31 1.16
C ARG A 53 -11.07 15.72 0.66
N MET A 54 -11.30 16.01 -0.61
CA MET A 54 -11.03 17.34 -1.18
C MET A 54 -11.88 18.43 -0.53
N ALA A 55 -13.15 18.16 -0.21
CA ALA A 55 -14.01 19.11 0.51
C ALA A 55 -13.46 19.46 1.91
N VAL A 56 -12.89 18.48 2.62
CA VAL A 56 -12.22 18.73 3.92
C VAL A 56 -10.98 19.60 3.74
N PHE A 57 -10.18 19.35 2.69
CA PHE A 57 -9.02 20.20 2.40
C PHE A 57 -9.41 21.63 2.03
N GLU A 58 -10.49 21.82 1.24
CA GLU A 58 -11.02 23.14 0.91
C GLU A 58 -11.54 23.88 2.15
N GLU A 59 -12.20 23.19 3.08
CA GLU A 59 -12.65 23.78 4.34
C GLU A 59 -11.46 24.20 5.22
N LEU A 60 -10.42 23.36 5.28
CA LEU A 60 -9.20 23.66 6.02
C LEU A 60 -8.46 24.85 5.43
N ASP A 61 -8.33 24.94 4.11
CA ASP A 61 -7.68 26.06 3.43
C ASP A 61 -8.44 27.38 3.64
N ARG A 62 -9.78 27.33 3.65
CA ARG A 62 -10.61 28.50 3.97
C ARG A 62 -10.43 28.96 5.41
N LYS A 63 -10.36 28.02 6.36
CA LYS A 63 -10.26 28.31 7.79
C LYS A 63 -8.85 28.75 8.20
N TYR A 64 -7.83 28.19 7.56
CA TYR A 64 -6.42 28.44 7.82
C TYR A 64 -5.69 28.76 6.52
N PRO A 65 -5.98 29.93 5.90
CA PRO A 65 -5.35 30.29 4.65
C PRO A 65 -3.84 30.41 4.86
N TYR A 66 -3.06 29.75 4.01
CA TYR A 66 -1.61 29.83 4.07
C TYR A 66 -1.15 31.27 3.76
N ARG A 67 -0.50 31.91 4.74
CA ARG A 67 -0.04 33.32 4.65
C ARG A 67 1.44 33.46 4.28
N GLY A 68 2.14 32.36 4.03
CA GLY A 68 3.55 32.36 3.68
C GLY A 68 3.80 32.47 2.18
N PRO A 69 5.06 32.64 1.77
CA PRO A 69 5.45 32.48 0.36
C PRO A 69 5.16 31.05 -0.09
N LYS A 70 4.56 30.88 -1.27
CA LYS A 70 4.34 29.55 -1.83
C LYS A 70 5.70 28.92 -2.13
N LEU A 71 6.12 27.98 -1.28
CA LEU A 71 7.33 27.20 -1.50
C LEU A 71 7.14 26.30 -2.72
N SER A 72 8.18 26.22 -3.54
CA SER A 72 8.30 25.21 -4.57
C SER A 72 8.46 23.82 -3.94
N TRP A 73 8.15 22.79 -4.72
CA TRP A 73 8.33 21.41 -4.29
C TRP A 73 9.79 21.09 -3.91
N GLU A 74 10.74 21.70 -4.61
CA GLU A 74 12.18 21.52 -4.34
C GLU A 74 12.56 22.09 -2.97
N GLU A 75 12.02 23.25 -2.60
CA GLU A 75 12.25 23.87 -1.29
C GLU A 75 11.61 23.07 -0.16
N ILE A 76 10.37 22.57 -0.36
CA ILE A 76 9.69 21.70 0.62
C ILE A 76 10.50 20.43 0.84
N LYS A 77 11.02 19.83 -0.23
CA LYS A 77 11.83 18.61 -0.15
C LYS A 77 13.12 18.86 0.62
N ALA A 78 13.84 19.94 0.30
CA ALA A 78 15.06 20.31 1.01
C ALA A 78 14.82 20.58 2.49
N GLU A 79 13.70 21.23 2.84
CA GLU A 79 13.30 21.45 4.22
C GLU A 79 12.98 20.13 4.95
N MET A 80 12.22 19.23 4.32
CA MET A 80 11.94 17.92 4.89
C MET A 80 13.20 17.08 5.07
N ASP A 81 14.08 17.03 4.07
CA ASP A 81 15.35 16.32 4.15
C ASP A 81 16.19 16.88 5.31
N SER A 82 16.24 18.20 5.50
CA SER A 82 16.97 18.83 6.62
C SER A 82 16.41 18.51 8.01
N ILE A 83 15.11 18.28 8.13
CA ILE A 83 14.45 17.95 9.40
C ILE A 83 14.70 16.47 9.79
N PHE A 84 14.80 15.58 8.79
CA PHE A 84 14.87 14.14 8.99
C PHE A 84 16.26 13.52 8.72
N GLU A 85 17.25 14.30 8.29
CA GLU A 85 18.64 13.86 8.06
C GLU A 85 19.33 13.35 9.35
N ASP A 86 18.98 13.88 10.52
CA ASP A 86 19.57 13.46 11.81
C ASP A 86 18.97 12.15 12.37
N GLU A 87 17.72 11.80 12.02
CA GLU A 87 17.04 10.60 12.55
C GLU A 87 17.41 9.31 11.80
N LEU A 88 17.89 9.42 10.55
CA LEU A 88 18.29 8.26 9.74
C LEU A 88 19.74 7.80 9.97
N ASN A 89 20.59 8.62 10.57
CA ASN A 89 22.01 8.31 10.84
C ASN A 89 22.28 7.72 12.25
N GLN A 90 21.25 7.45 13.04
CA GLN A 90 21.38 6.83 14.38
C GLN A 90 20.92 5.35 14.44
N ARG A 91 20.90 4.63 13.32
CA ARG A 91 20.66 3.16 13.30
C ARG A 91 21.80 2.39 12.66
#